data_AF-A0AAU0KRF9-F1
#
_entry.id   AF-A0AAU0KRF9-F1
#
_cell.length_a   1.000
_cell.length_b   1.000
_cell.length_c   1.000
_cell.angle_alpha   90.00
_cell.angle_beta   90.00
_cell.angle_gamma   90.00
#
_symmetry.space_group_name_H-M   'P 1'
#
loop_
_entity.id
_entity.type
_entity.pdbx_description
1 polymer ?
#
loop_
_entity_poly.entity_id
_entity_poly.type
_entity_poly.pdbx_seq_one_letter_code
_entity_poly.pdbx_strand_id
1 'polypeptide(L)'
;MIEKQAFENKVLEKLNAGKTVRSFLIAVVELLTEALNVLVLQVFRKDDYAVKYAVEPLLTGAGPLGDLSVRLKLMYGLGVISRHEYEDAELLMAMREELNHDGSEYRFVDDEILGPFSELHCVPALPPLPAFLQPGEADESMIAMQHQRYQQMVRSTMVLSLTELLAGIGSKQPSRLSPLGVQKP
;
A
#
# COMPACT_ATOMS: atom_id res chain seq x y z
N MET A 1 2.61 -20.94 -5.12
CA MET A 1 3.96 -20.47 -4.68
C MET A 1 4.59 -19.55 -5.73
N ILE A 2 4.61 -19.93 -7.01
CA ILE A 2 5.17 -19.10 -8.11
C ILE A 2 4.42 -17.76 -8.30
N GLU A 3 3.08 -17.73 -8.24
CA GLU A 3 2.30 -16.49 -8.43
C GLU A 3 2.52 -15.44 -7.33
N LYS A 4 2.65 -15.87 -6.06
CA LYS A 4 2.93 -14.96 -4.94
C LYS A 4 4.31 -14.31 -5.10
N GLN A 5 5.34 -15.10 -5.41
CA GLN A 5 6.69 -14.59 -5.60
C GLN A 5 6.78 -13.64 -6.79
N ALA A 6 6.07 -13.95 -7.88
CA ALA A 6 6.02 -13.08 -9.05
C ALA A 6 5.37 -11.72 -8.73
N PHE A 7 4.30 -11.71 -7.93
CA PHE A 7 3.66 -10.46 -7.48
C PHE A 7 4.58 -9.66 -6.56
N GLU A 8 5.25 -10.31 -5.60
CA GLU A 8 6.19 -9.67 -4.70
C GLU A 8 7.37 -9.03 -5.46
N ASN A 9 7.96 -9.75 -6.43
CA ASN A 9 9.02 -9.21 -7.28
C ASN A 9 8.52 -8.00 -8.09
N LYS A 10 7.31 -8.08 -8.64
CA LYS A 10 6.68 -6.96 -9.36
C LYS A 10 6.48 -5.74 -8.45
N VAL A 11 6.06 -5.95 -7.19
CA VAL A 11 5.91 -4.88 -6.20
C VAL A 11 7.27 -4.22 -5.95
N LEU A 12 8.31 -5.01 -5.67
CA LEU A 12 9.67 -4.50 -5.45
C LEU A 12 10.19 -3.68 -6.64
N GLU A 13 10.02 -4.18 -7.87
CA GLU A 13 10.45 -3.50 -9.08
C GLU A 13 9.74 -2.16 -9.27
N LYS A 14 8.41 -2.14 -9.14
CA LYS A 14 7.61 -0.90 -9.27
C LYS A 14 7.95 0.13 -8.19
N LEU A 15 8.06 -0.29 -6.94
CA LEU A 15 8.38 0.62 -5.83
C LEU A 15 9.79 1.19 -5.93
N ASN A 16 10.76 0.39 -6.40
CA ASN A 16 12.12 0.87 -6.63
C ASN A 16 12.25 1.83 -7.83
N ALA A 17 11.33 1.79 -8.80
CA ALA A 17 11.36 2.67 -9.97
C ALA A 17 10.96 4.13 -9.65
N GLY A 18 10.06 4.36 -8.69
CA GLY A 18 9.59 5.71 -8.35
C GLY A 18 10.69 6.54 -7.69
N LYS A 19 11.10 7.68 -8.25
CA LYS A 19 12.26 8.46 -7.75
C LYS A 19 11.93 9.51 -6.70
N THR A 20 10.66 9.92 -6.66
CA THR A 20 10.13 10.95 -5.76
C THR A 20 9.10 10.35 -4.81
N VAL A 21 8.78 11.03 -3.71
CA VAL A 21 7.73 10.58 -2.77
C VAL A 21 6.38 10.43 -3.49
N ARG A 22 6.04 11.40 -4.35
CA ARG A 22 4.79 11.37 -5.14
C ARG A 22 4.71 10.16 -6.06
N SER A 23 5.74 9.93 -6.88
CA SER A 23 5.77 8.77 -7.78
C SER A 23 5.80 7.43 -7.04
N PHE A 24 6.42 7.40 -5.86
CA PHE A 24 6.40 6.25 -4.97
C PHE A 24 4.98 5.96 -4.45
N LEU A 25 4.28 6.95 -3.88
CA LEU A 25 2.92 6.77 -3.36
C LEU A 25 1.89 6.44 -4.46
N ILE A 26 2.05 7.01 -5.66
CA ILE A 26 1.25 6.60 -6.82
C ILE A 26 1.42 5.10 -7.09
N ALA A 27 2.67 4.63 -7.16
CA ALA A 27 2.95 3.22 -7.40
C ALA A 27 2.40 2.30 -6.29
N VAL A 28 2.48 2.72 -5.03
CA VAL A 28 1.90 2.00 -3.88
C VAL A 28 0.39 1.86 -4.03
N VAL A 29 -0.33 2.95 -4.30
CA VAL A 29 -1.80 2.91 -4.44
C VAL A 29 -2.25 2.12 -5.67
N GLU A 30 -1.50 2.17 -6.77
CA GLU A 30 -1.75 1.30 -7.93
C GLU A 30 -1.62 -0.18 -7.58
N LEU A 31 -0.55 -0.56 -6.86
CA LEU A 31 -0.32 -1.93 -6.44
C LEU A 31 -1.36 -2.41 -5.41
N LEU A 32 -1.77 -1.52 -4.50
CA LEU A 32 -2.87 -1.77 -3.56
C LEU A 32 -4.18 -2.04 -4.31
N THR A 33 -4.46 -1.24 -5.34
CA THR A 33 -5.64 -1.44 -6.21
C THR A 33 -5.62 -2.81 -6.87
N GLU A 34 -4.46 -3.24 -7.37
CA GLU A 34 -4.30 -4.55 -7.99
C GLU A 34 -4.49 -5.68 -6.98
N ALA A 35 -3.85 -5.59 -5.81
CA ALA A 35 -3.97 -6.58 -4.74
C ALA A 35 -5.43 -6.73 -4.25
N LEU A 36 -6.12 -5.61 -4.02
CA LEU A 36 -7.52 -5.61 -3.63
C LEU A 36 -8.43 -6.14 -4.73
N ASN A 37 -8.17 -5.83 -6.00
CA ASN A 37 -8.97 -6.35 -7.09
C ASN A 37 -8.93 -7.88 -7.17
N VAL A 38 -7.75 -8.48 -6.95
CA VAL A 38 -7.60 -9.93 -6.85
C VAL A 38 -8.45 -10.49 -5.70
N LEU A 39 -8.39 -9.89 -4.51
CA LEU A 39 -9.18 -10.34 -3.36
C LEU A 39 -10.69 -10.23 -3.59
N VAL A 40 -11.14 -9.10 -4.12
CA VAL A 40 -12.56 -8.85 -4.40
C VAL A 40 -13.09 -9.91 -5.38
N LEU A 41 -12.36 -10.18 -6.46
CA LEU A 41 -12.74 -11.23 -7.40
C LEU A 41 -12.78 -12.61 -6.74
N GLN A 42 -11.86 -12.93 -5.83
CA GLN A 42 -11.88 -14.20 -5.10
C GLN A 42 -13.09 -14.34 -4.17
N VAL A 43 -13.52 -13.25 -3.50
CA VAL A 43 -14.72 -13.24 -2.64
C VAL A 43 -15.99 -13.54 -3.44
N PHE A 44 -16.09 -13.01 -4.66
CA PHE A 44 -17.31 -13.12 -5.49
C PHE A 44 -17.36 -14.34 -6.43
N ARG A 45 -16.33 -15.19 -6.45
CA ARG A 45 -16.31 -16.43 -7.28
C ARG A 45 -17.36 -17.44 -6.82
N LYS A 46 -18.57 -17.34 -7.38
CA LYS A 46 -19.59 -18.39 -7.28
C LYS A 46 -19.82 -19.16 -8.58
N ASP A 47 -19.83 -18.52 -9.75
CA ASP A 47 -19.90 -19.17 -11.09
C ASP A 47 -19.57 -18.13 -12.19
N ASP A 48 -18.97 -18.53 -13.33
CA ASP A 48 -18.58 -17.62 -14.43
C ASP A 48 -19.75 -16.76 -14.96
N TYR A 49 -20.98 -17.31 -14.93
CA TYR A 49 -22.19 -16.58 -15.32
C TYR A 49 -22.56 -15.49 -14.30
N ALA A 50 -22.47 -15.79 -13.00
CA ALA A 50 -22.73 -14.81 -11.96
C ALA A 50 -21.67 -13.70 -11.96
N VAL A 51 -20.42 -14.03 -12.27
CA VAL A 51 -19.34 -13.04 -12.41
C VAL A 51 -19.68 -12.03 -13.50
N LYS A 52 -20.00 -12.50 -14.70
CA LYS A 52 -20.29 -11.64 -15.86
C LYS A 52 -21.51 -10.73 -15.66
N TYR A 53 -22.59 -11.24 -15.06
CA TYR A 53 -23.86 -10.52 -15.02
C TYR A 53 -24.17 -9.83 -13.70
N ALA A 54 -23.56 -10.25 -12.59
CA ALA A 54 -23.80 -9.66 -11.27
C ALA A 54 -22.56 -9.01 -10.65
N VAL A 55 -21.35 -9.54 -10.90
CA VAL A 55 -20.13 -9.04 -10.24
C VAL A 55 -19.45 -7.94 -11.05
N GLU A 56 -19.21 -8.15 -12.35
CA GLU A 56 -18.57 -7.16 -13.22
C GLU A 56 -19.28 -5.78 -13.20
N PRO A 57 -20.63 -5.70 -13.23
CA PRO A 57 -21.31 -4.40 -13.11
C PRO A 57 -21.13 -3.71 -11.75
N LEU A 58 -20.86 -4.46 -10.68
CA LEU A 58 -20.58 -3.87 -9.37
C LEU A 58 -19.19 -3.24 -9.32
N LEU A 59 -18.22 -3.86 -10.01
CA LEU A 59 -16.79 -3.51 -9.94
C LEU A 59 -16.34 -2.48 -10.98
N THR A 60 -17.15 -2.19 -12.00
CA THR A 60 -16.74 -1.35 -13.14
C THR A 60 -17.50 -0.03 -13.21
N GLY A 61 -16.83 1.02 -13.69
CA GLY A 61 -17.44 2.33 -13.96
C GLY A 61 -18.12 2.95 -12.74
N ALA A 62 -19.43 3.20 -12.86
CA ALA A 62 -20.28 3.75 -11.80
C ALA A 62 -20.89 2.68 -10.87
N GLY A 63 -20.39 1.44 -10.94
CA GLY A 63 -20.79 0.36 -10.03
C GLY A 63 -20.46 0.70 -8.57
N PRO A 64 -21.25 0.23 -7.59
CA PRO A 64 -21.08 0.59 -6.17
C PRO A 64 -19.74 0.13 -5.58
N LEU A 65 -19.02 -0.78 -6.22
CA LEU A 65 -17.70 -1.26 -5.80
C LEU A 65 -16.58 -0.83 -6.77
N GLY A 66 -16.81 0.17 -7.63
CA GLY A 66 -15.77 0.70 -8.52
C GLY A 66 -14.67 1.46 -7.77
N ASP A 67 -15.06 2.16 -6.70
CA ASP A 67 -14.13 2.95 -5.88
C ASP A 67 -13.20 2.05 -5.03
N LEU A 68 -11.94 2.47 -4.92
CA LEU A 68 -10.92 1.73 -4.16
C LEU A 68 -11.21 1.70 -2.65
N SER A 69 -11.60 2.84 -2.07
CA SER A 69 -11.91 2.94 -0.64
C SER A 69 -13.13 2.09 -0.30
N VAL A 70 -14.14 2.05 -1.18
CA VAL A 70 -15.30 1.17 -0.99
C VAL A 70 -14.89 -0.31 -1.02
N ARG A 71 -14.04 -0.72 -1.96
CA ARG A 71 -13.51 -2.11 -2.01
C ARG A 71 -12.70 -2.46 -0.76
N LEU A 72 -11.87 -1.53 -0.29
CA LEU A 72 -11.09 -1.69 0.93
C LEU A 72 -12.00 -1.89 2.16
N LYS A 73 -13.01 -1.03 2.32
CA LYS A 73 -14.04 -1.14 3.37
C LYS A 73 -14.80 -2.46 3.31
N LEU A 74 -15.14 -2.93 2.11
CA LEU A 74 -15.78 -4.23 1.92
C LEU A 74 -14.88 -5.38 2.39
N MET A 75 -13.61 -5.41 1.96
CA MET A 75 -12.67 -6.47 2.37
C MET A 75 -12.44 -6.49 3.88
N TYR A 76 -12.40 -5.31 4.51
CA TYR A 76 -12.33 -5.19 5.97
C TYR A 76 -13.62 -5.67 6.64
N GLY A 77 -14.79 -5.22 6.17
CA GLY A 77 -16.09 -5.61 6.73
C GLY A 77 -16.40 -7.11 6.60
N LEU A 78 -15.82 -7.78 5.60
CA LEU A 78 -15.89 -9.24 5.44
C LEU A 78 -14.84 -10.00 6.27
N GLY A 79 -13.97 -9.29 7.00
CA GLY A 79 -12.91 -9.88 7.81
C GLY A 79 -11.77 -10.50 7.01
N VAL A 80 -11.62 -10.16 5.72
CA VAL A 80 -10.54 -10.68 4.86
C VAL A 80 -9.23 -9.98 5.19
N ILE A 81 -9.26 -8.66 5.39
CA ILE A 81 -8.11 -7.88 5.85
C ILE A 81 -8.27 -7.47 7.32
N SER A 82 -7.16 -7.35 8.01
CA SER A 82 -7.10 -6.91 9.41
C SER A 82 -7.31 -5.41 9.53
N ARG A 83 -7.52 -4.95 10.77
CA ARG A 83 -7.63 -3.53 11.09
C ARG A 83 -6.37 -2.75 10.72
N HIS A 84 -5.18 -3.24 11.06
CA HIS A 84 -3.93 -2.56 10.74
C HIS A 84 -3.71 -2.44 9.24
N GLU A 85 -3.98 -3.50 8.47
CA GLU A 85 -3.89 -3.46 7.00
C GLU A 85 -4.89 -2.47 6.38
N TYR A 86 -6.09 -2.36 6.96
CA TYR A 86 -7.09 -1.38 6.55
C TYR A 86 -6.65 0.06 6.84
N GLU A 87 -6.17 0.33 8.07
CA GLU A 87 -5.71 1.65 8.50
C GLU A 87 -4.49 2.11 7.69
N ASP A 88 -3.52 1.23 7.46
CA ASP A 88 -2.33 1.52 6.62
C ASP A 88 -2.74 1.85 5.18
N ALA A 89 -3.67 1.08 4.60
CA ALA A 89 -4.15 1.31 3.25
C ALA A 89 -4.90 2.66 3.10
N GLU A 90 -5.77 3.01 4.05
CA GLU A 90 -6.45 4.31 4.04
C GLU A 90 -5.44 5.46 4.20
N LEU A 91 -4.43 5.33 5.07
CA LEU A 91 -3.40 6.35 5.23
C LEU A 91 -2.60 6.56 3.94
N LEU A 92 -2.16 5.48 3.29
CA LEU A 92 -1.44 5.57 2.01
C LEU A 92 -2.27 6.21 0.89
N MET A 93 -3.57 5.90 0.85
CA MET A 93 -4.51 6.53 -0.08
C MET A 93 -4.69 8.01 0.21
N ALA A 94 -4.84 8.40 1.48
CA ALA A 94 -4.97 9.79 1.90
C ALA A 94 -3.70 10.59 1.58
N MET A 95 -2.51 10.05 1.90
CA MET A 95 -1.23 10.68 1.57
C MET A 95 -1.07 10.90 0.06
N ARG A 96 -1.40 9.89 -0.76
CA ARG A 96 -1.36 10.01 -2.23
C ARG A 96 -2.31 11.08 -2.73
N GLU A 97 -3.50 11.18 -2.15
CA GLU A 97 -4.49 12.16 -2.57
C GLU A 97 -4.10 13.59 -2.21
N GLU A 98 -3.56 13.80 -1.00
CA GLU A 98 -3.04 15.10 -0.56
C GLU A 98 -1.90 15.56 -1.48
N LEU A 99 -0.92 14.69 -1.73
CA LEU A 99 0.22 15.02 -2.59
C LEU A 99 -0.13 15.23 -4.07
N ASN A 100 -1.30 14.78 -4.53
CA ASN A 100 -1.75 15.10 -5.89
C ASN A 100 -2.31 16.52 -6.00
N HIS A 101 -2.87 17.04 -4.92
CA HIS A 101 -3.39 18.40 -4.85
C HIS A 101 -2.33 19.42 -4.43
N ASP A 102 -1.26 18.97 -3.80
CA ASP A 102 -0.10 19.78 -3.50
C ASP A 102 0.86 19.89 -4.70
N GLY A 103 1.38 21.09 -4.96
CA GLY A 103 2.41 21.36 -5.96
C GLY A 103 3.84 21.17 -5.46
N SER A 104 4.03 20.97 -4.16
CA SER A 104 5.33 20.88 -3.50
C SER A 104 6.08 19.59 -3.85
N GLU A 105 7.40 19.68 -3.88
CA GLU A 105 8.29 18.54 -4.04
C GLU A 105 8.88 18.11 -2.69
N TYR A 106 8.39 16.99 -2.18
CA TYR A 106 8.86 16.41 -0.92
C TYR A 106 9.93 15.34 -1.13
N ARG A 107 10.82 15.25 -0.14
CA ARG A 107 11.79 14.17 0.07
C ARG A 107 11.27 13.22 1.13
N PHE A 108 11.79 11.99 1.13
CA PHE A 108 11.43 10.95 2.10
C PHE A 108 11.81 11.31 3.55
N VAL A 109 12.62 12.35 3.75
CA VAL A 109 13.16 12.76 5.05
C VAL A 109 12.54 14.07 5.53
N ASP A 110 11.61 14.65 4.78
CA ASP A 110 10.89 15.84 5.22
C ASP A 110 9.82 15.41 6.25
N ASP A 111 9.57 16.26 7.26
CA ASP A 111 8.74 15.90 8.42
C ASP A 111 7.29 15.63 8.03
N GLU A 112 6.78 16.33 7.00
CA GLU A 112 5.45 16.12 6.42
C GLU A 112 5.27 14.70 5.85
N ILE A 113 6.37 14.03 5.51
CA ILE A 113 6.38 12.66 5.00
C ILE A 113 6.71 11.66 6.12
N LEU A 114 7.71 11.98 6.96
CA LEU A 114 8.13 11.10 8.06
C LEU A 114 7.03 10.92 9.12
N GLY A 115 6.27 11.98 9.42
CA GLY A 115 5.17 11.93 10.38
C GLY A 115 4.16 10.83 10.02
N PRO A 116 3.47 10.93 8.86
CA PRO A 116 2.55 9.89 8.41
C PRO A 116 3.21 8.51 8.25
N PHE A 117 4.46 8.43 7.76
CA PHE A 117 5.15 7.13 7.66
C PHE A 117 5.38 6.46 9.01
N SER A 118 5.54 7.25 10.08
CA SER A 118 5.69 6.71 11.44
C SER A 118 4.39 6.16 12.03
N GLU A 119 3.23 6.52 11.44
CA GLU A 119 1.91 6.02 11.86
C GLU A 119 1.54 4.69 11.19
N LEU A 120 2.28 4.27 10.16
CA LEU A 120 2.04 3.01 9.47
C LEU A 120 2.42 1.81 10.34
N HIS A 121 1.48 0.91 10.56
CA HIS A 121 1.68 -0.30 11.36
C HIS A 121 2.65 -1.29 10.70
N CYS A 122 2.68 -1.34 9.36
CA CYS A 122 3.63 -2.15 8.60
C CYS A 122 5.08 -1.64 8.69
N VAL A 123 5.31 -0.44 9.22
CA VAL A 123 6.63 0.14 9.45
C VAL A 123 6.98 -0.07 10.93
N PRO A 124 7.74 -1.13 11.29
CA PRO A 124 8.00 -1.43 12.70
C PRO A 124 8.83 -0.34 13.39
N ALA A 125 9.76 0.27 12.65
CA ALA A 125 10.53 1.43 13.07
C ALA A 125 11.13 2.13 11.85
N LEU A 126 11.09 3.46 11.84
CA LEU A 126 11.88 4.25 10.91
C LEU A 126 13.36 4.23 11.31
N PRO A 127 14.29 4.37 10.35
CA PRO A 127 15.70 4.53 10.65
C PRO A 127 15.93 5.67 11.66
N PRO A 128 16.78 5.48 12.67
CA PRO A 128 17.06 6.53 13.64
C PRO A 128 17.70 7.73 12.95
N LEU A 129 17.30 8.93 13.37
CA LEU A 129 17.87 10.17 12.85
C LEU A 129 19.38 10.19 13.17
N PRO A 130 20.26 10.32 12.15
CA PRO A 130 21.69 10.39 12.40
C PRO A 130 22.05 11.76 13.00
N ALA A 131 23.17 11.80 13.73
CA ALA A 131 23.79 13.07 14.08
C ALA A 131 24.37 13.71 12.82
N PHE A 132 23.63 14.61 12.20
CA PHE A 132 24.06 15.29 10.98
C PHE A 132 25.23 16.22 11.25
N LEU A 133 26.27 16.08 10.42
CA LEU A 133 27.42 16.98 10.39
C LEU A 133 26.95 18.40 10.07
N GLN A 134 27.38 19.36 10.88
CA GLN A 134 27.07 20.77 10.69
C GLN A 134 28.02 21.43 9.70
N PRO A 135 27.62 22.54 9.06
CA PRO A 135 28.54 23.36 8.29
C PRO A 135 29.77 23.76 9.13
N GLY A 136 30.97 23.38 8.68
CA GLY A 136 32.22 23.61 9.41
C GLY A 136 32.78 22.39 10.15
N GLU A 137 32.01 21.31 10.32
CA GLU A 137 32.50 20.03 10.88
C GLU A 137 33.08 19.11 9.80
N ALA A 138 32.64 19.27 8.55
CA ALA A 138 33.10 18.51 7.40
C ALA A 138 32.89 19.28 6.09
N ASP A 139 33.46 18.75 5.00
CA ASP A 139 33.22 19.26 3.66
C ASP A 139 31.74 19.09 3.25
N GLU A 140 31.22 20.04 2.48
CA GLU A 140 29.83 20.06 2.00
C GLU A 140 29.41 18.75 1.30
N SER A 141 30.35 18.11 0.59
CA SER A 141 30.12 16.82 -0.07
C SER A 141 29.86 15.68 0.93
N MET A 142 30.52 15.68 2.09
CA MET A 142 30.31 14.67 3.13
C MET A 142 28.95 14.86 3.81
N ILE A 143 28.57 16.12 4.08
CA ILE A 143 27.27 16.48 4.63
C ILE A 143 26.16 16.01 3.67
N ALA A 144 26.27 16.33 2.39
CA ALA A 144 25.32 15.89 1.36
C ALA A 144 25.22 14.36 1.27
N MET A 145 26.35 13.64 1.33
CA MET A 145 26.35 12.17 1.36
C MET A 145 25.62 11.60 2.57
N GLN A 146 25.72 12.23 3.74
CA GLN A 146 25.02 11.77 4.94
C GLN A 146 23.50 11.91 4.79
N HIS A 147 23.02 13.04 4.28
CA HIS A 147 21.60 13.24 3.99
C HIS A 147 21.09 12.24 2.93
N GLN A 148 21.85 12.02 1.86
CA GLN A 148 21.48 11.05 0.83
C GLN A 148 21.39 9.63 1.38
N ARG A 149 22.34 9.22 2.23
CA ARG A 149 22.31 7.89 2.88
C ARG A 149 21.08 7.73 3.76
N TYR A 150 20.76 8.73 4.58
CA TYR A 150 19.58 8.68 5.43
C TYR A 150 18.29 8.57 4.60
N GLN A 151 18.17 9.37 3.53
CA GLN A 151 17.04 9.29 2.61
C GLN A 151 16.93 7.90 1.96
N GLN A 152 18.05 7.30 1.56
CA GLN A 152 18.06 5.94 1.01
C GLN A 152 17.62 4.90 2.04
N MET A 153 18.06 5.02 3.30
CA MET A 153 17.63 4.11 4.36
C MET A 153 16.13 4.19 4.58
N VAL A 154 15.57 5.40 4.73
CA VAL A 154 14.12 5.59 4.91
C VAL A 154 13.36 5.00 3.73
N ARG A 155 13.78 5.32 2.51
CA ARG A 155 13.18 4.76 1.28
C ARG A 155 13.22 3.23 1.27
N SER A 156 14.35 2.62 1.59
CA SER A 156 14.48 1.16 1.62
C SER A 156 13.58 0.52 2.66
N THR A 157 13.47 1.10 3.86
CA THR A 157 12.51 0.66 4.88
C THR A 157 11.08 0.70 4.34
N MET A 158 10.69 1.80 3.69
CA MET A 158 9.35 1.93 3.10
C MET A 158 9.09 0.92 1.99
N VAL A 159 10.06 0.69 1.09
CA VAL A 159 9.94 -0.31 0.03
C VAL A 159 9.70 -1.70 0.62
N LEU A 160 10.47 -2.09 1.64
CA LEU A 160 10.34 -3.41 2.27
C LEU A 160 9.01 -3.58 3.00
N SER A 161 8.67 -2.63 3.88
CA SER A 161 7.40 -2.65 4.65
C SER A 161 6.17 -2.69 3.75
N LEU A 162 6.15 -1.87 2.70
CA LEU A 162 5.01 -1.82 1.78
C LEU A 162 4.98 -3.02 0.83
N THR A 163 6.13 -3.61 0.50
CA THR A 163 6.17 -4.88 -0.23
C THR A 163 5.51 -5.98 0.58
N GLU A 164 5.86 -6.10 1.86
CA GLU A 164 5.29 -7.09 2.75
C GLU A 164 3.78 -6.89 2.92
N LEU A 165 3.32 -5.65 3.15
CA LEU A 165 1.90 -5.31 3.24
C LEU A 165 1.14 -5.71 1.96
N LEU A 166 1.62 -5.28 0.79
CA LEU A 166 0.93 -5.48 -0.49
C LEU A 166 0.92 -6.97 -0.89
N ALA A 167 2.04 -7.67 -0.74
CA ALA A 167 2.11 -9.10 -0.99
C ALA A 167 1.29 -9.90 0.03
N GLY A 168 1.23 -9.43 1.27
CA GLY A 168 0.36 -9.96 2.33
C GLY A 168 -1.10 -9.90 1.93
N ILE A 169 -1.59 -8.70 1.58
CA ILE A 169 -2.97 -8.48 1.08
C ILE A 169 -3.23 -9.33 -0.16
N GLY A 170 -2.39 -9.25 -1.20
CA GLY A 170 -2.59 -9.95 -2.46
C GLY A 170 -2.56 -11.48 -2.37
N SER A 171 -2.01 -12.05 -1.29
CA SER A 171 -1.94 -13.50 -1.08
C SER A 171 -3.01 -14.07 -0.14
N LYS A 172 -3.88 -13.23 0.44
CA LYS A 172 -4.95 -13.74 1.30
C LYS A 172 -5.93 -14.58 0.49
N GLN A 173 -6.44 -15.63 1.13
CA GLN A 173 -7.53 -16.43 0.60
C GLN A 173 -8.78 -16.14 1.44
N PRO A 174 -9.82 -15.52 0.87
CA PRO A 174 -11.07 -15.35 1.58
C PRO A 174 -11.59 -16.73 1.98
N SER A 175 -11.71 -16.98 3.28
CA SER A 175 -12.48 -18.11 3.78
C SER A 175 -13.88 -17.98 3.22
N ARG A 176 -14.42 -19.08 2.66
CA ARG A 176 -15.76 -19.10 2.07
C ARG A 176 -16.71 -18.39 3.05
N LEU A 177 -17.34 -17.31 2.60
CA LEU A 177 -18.51 -16.77 3.29
C LEU A 177 -19.54 -17.90 3.27
N SER A 178 -19.60 -18.66 4.36
CA SER A 178 -20.69 -19.59 4.63
C SER A 178 -21.96 -18.77 4.43
N PRO A 179 -22.88 -19.17 3.53
CA PRO A 179 -24.17 -18.51 3.47
C PRO A 179 -24.75 -18.56 4.87
N LEU A 180 -25.15 -17.39 5.36
CA LEU A 180 -25.76 -17.14 6.66
C LEU A 180 -26.56 -18.36 7.14
N GLY A 181 -26.21 -18.81 8.35
CA GLY A 181 -26.72 -19.96 9.08
C GLY A 181 -27.97 -20.63 8.52
N VAL A 182 -27.79 -21.81 7.93
CA VAL A 182 -28.84 -22.84 7.98
C VAL A 182 -28.83 -23.36 9.41
N GLN A 183 -29.68 -22.79 10.27
CA GLN A 183 -30.14 -23.50 11.46
C GLN A 183 -30.81 -24.79 10.96
N LYS A 184 -30.14 -25.92 11.22
CA LYS A 184 -30.74 -27.24 11.06
C LYS A 184 -31.85 -27.41 12.12
N PRO A 185 -32.97 -28.06 11.76
CA PRO A 185 -34.07 -28.33 12.68
C PRO A 185 -33.66 -29.26 13.83
#